data_AF-A0A353SAJ0-F1
#
_entry.id   AF-A0A353SAJ0-F1
#
_cell.length_a   1.000
_cell.length_b   1.000
_cell.length_c   1.000
_cell.angle_alpha   90.00
_cell.angle_beta   90.00
_cell.angle_gamma   90.00
#
_symmetry.space_group_name_H-M   'P 1'
#
loop_
_entity.id
_entity.type
_entity.pdbx_description
1 polymer ?
#
loop_
_entity_poly.entity_id
_entity_poly.type
_entity_poly.pdbx_seq_one_letter_code
_entity_poly.pdbx_strand_id
1 'polypeptide(L)'
;MTDFEKLYRARRERLCAYLRAHGITAAVFTDNEDQRDVSVRYLTGHPSDAVLVLAADGKAMLSPWDENLAAERAHADEIIPYTKFQRSATIAVQELLKAYGGTAGARVALPPATTYIQYEKYRAALPGWQAECKEDSV
;
A
#
# COMPACT_ATOMS: atom_id res chain seq x y z
N MET A 1 -12.85 13.29 14.17
CA MET A 1 -11.85 12.20 14.08
C MET A 1 -11.62 11.63 15.47
N THR A 2 -11.69 10.31 15.61
CA THR A 2 -11.30 9.59 16.83
C THR A 2 -9.80 9.74 17.08
N ASP A 3 -9.33 9.44 18.30
CA ASP A 3 -7.90 9.50 18.63
C ASP A 3 -7.08 8.50 17.80
N PHE A 4 -7.66 7.34 17.48
CA PHE A 4 -7.06 6.37 16.57
C PHE A 4 -6.93 6.92 15.14
N GLU A 5 -7.96 7.57 14.60
CA GLU A 5 -7.89 8.16 13.27
C GLU A 5 -6.79 9.23 13.17
N LYS A 6 -6.61 10.05 14.21
CA LYS A 6 -5.48 11.00 14.29
C LYS A 6 -4.13 10.27 14.34
N LEU A 7 -4.02 9.21 15.15
CA LEU A 7 -2.81 8.42 15.30
C LEU A 7 -2.37 7.80 13.95
N TYR A 8 -3.27 7.11 13.25
CA TYR A 8 -2.94 6.45 11.98
C TYR A 8 -2.66 7.46 10.87
N ARG A 9 -3.39 8.57 10.83
CA ARG A 9 -3.09 9.69 9.91
C ARG A 9 -1.69 10.24 10.14
N ALA A 10 -1.32 10.53 11.39
CA ALA A 10 0.02 11.04 11.72
C ALA A 10 1.15 10.06 11.34
N ARG A 11 0.91 8.75 11.43
CA ARG A 11 1.87 7.73 10.96
C ARG A 11 2.03 7.77 9.45
N ARG A 12 0.91 7.79 8.71
CA ARG A 12 0.90 7.89 7.24
C ARG A 12 1.56 9.18 6.76
N GLU A 13 1.33 10.30 7.43
CA GLU A 13 1.94 11.60 7.10
C GLU A 13 3.47 11.57 7.15
N ARG A 14 4.07 10.86 8.11
CA ARG A 14 5.53 10.69 8.18
C ARG A 14 6.08 9.95 6.95
N LEU A 15 5.41 8.87 6.56
CA LEU A 15 5.77 8.12 5.35
C LEU A 15 5.57 8.97 4.10
N CYS A 16 4.46 9.70 3.99
CA CYS A 16 4.20 10.62 2.87
C CYS A 16 5.29 11.69 2.76
N ALA A 17 5.76 12.25 3.89
CA ALA A 17 6.86 13.20 3.90
C ALA A 17 8.16 12.58 3.36
N TYR A 18 8.47 11.33 3.75
CA TYR A 18 9.60 10.58 3.20
C TYR A 18 9.44 10.37 1.68
N LEU A 19 8.27 9.93 1.21
CA LEU A 19 8.01 9.70 -0.22
C LEU A 19 8.23 10.98 -1.05
N ARG A 20 7.68 12.11 -0.59
CA ARG A 20 7.87 13.42 -1.25
C ARG A 20 9.34 13.83 -1.29
N ALA A 21 10.05 13.68 -0.18
CA ALA A 21 11.47 14.05 -0.08
C ALA A 21 12.36 13.23 -1.06
N HIS A 22 11.94 12.02 -1.41
CA HIS A 22 12.69 11.13 -2.30
C HIS A 22 12.13 11.06 -3.73
N GLY A 23 11.11 11.87 -4.06
CA GLY A 23 10.48 11.86 -5.39
C GLY A 23 9.80 10.53 -5.72
N ILE A 24 9.23 9.87 -4.71
CA ILE A 24 8.48 8.62 -4.82
C ILE A 24 6.99 8.97 -4.84
N THR A 25 6.24 8.40 -5.78
CA THR A 25 4.82 8.71 -5.97
C THR A 25 3.93 7.91 -5.02
N ALA A 26 4.26 6.65 -4.77
CA ALA A 26 3.49 5.80 -3.86
C ALA A 26 4.36 4.70 -3.23
N ALA A 27 3.90 4.16 -2.11
CA ALA A 27 4.42 2.96 -1.46
C ALA A 27 3.36 1.85 -1.46
N VAL A 28 3.79 0.60 -1.55
CA VAL A 28 2.91 -0.57 -1.55
C VAL A 28 3.33 -1.51 -0.42
N PHE A 29 2.38 -1.88 0.44
CA PHE A 29 2.59 -2.88 1.50
C PHE A 29 1.61 -4.03 1.31
N THR A 30 2.07 -5.26 1.50
CA THR A 30 1.22 -6.44 1.42
C THR A 30 1.43 -7.30 2.65
N ASP A 31 0.35 -7.50 3.41
CA ASP A 31 0.28 -8.48 4.50
C ASP A 31 -0.56 -9.65 4.02
N ASN A 32 0.03 -10.84 3.96
CA ASN A 32 -0.68 -12.09 3.64
C ASN A 32 -0.07 -13.26 4.43
N GLU A 33 -0.71 -14.43 4.35
CA GLU A 33 -0.24 -15.63 5.07
C GLU A 33 1.21 -16.02 4.75
N ASP A 34 1.63 -15.88 3.49
CA ASP A 34 2.98 -16.24 3.04
C ASP A 34 4.03 -15.19 3.42
N GLN A 35 3.60 -13.95 3.69
CA GLN A 35 4.46 -12.81 4.00
C GLN A 35 3.72 -11.81 4.88
N ARG A 36 3.99 -11.87 6.19
CA ARG A 36 3.47 -10.93 7.18
C ARG A 36 4.19 -9.59 7.11
N ASP A 37 3.42 -8.51 6.98
CA ASP A 37 3.92 -7.14 6.98
C ASP A 37 3.20 -6.29 8.05
N VAL A 38 3.92 -6.02 9.14
CA VAL A 38 3.40 -5.23 10.27
C VAL A 38 3.07 -3.79 9.89
N SER A 39 3.58 -3.30 8.74
CA SER A 39 3.39 -1.93 8.27
C SER A 39 1.92 -1.65 7.96
N VAL A 40 1.18 -2.61 7.42
CA VAL A 40 -0.26 -2.45 7.14
C VAL A 40 -1.02 -2.13 8.43
N ARG A 41 -0.80 -2.95 9.48
CA ARG A 41 -1.40 -2.73 10.81
C ARG A 41 -0.92 -1.44 11.45
N TYR A 42 0.37 -1.11 11.33
CA TYR A 42 0.93 0.11 11.88
C TYR A 42 0.33 1.37 11.23
N LEU A 43 0.15 1.37 9.92
CA LEU A 43 -0.30 2.51 9.13
C LEU A 43 -1.82 2.68 9.09
N THR A 44 -2.58 1.58 9.23
CA THR A 44 -4.05 1.60 9.07
C THR A 44 -4.84 1.03 10.23
N GLY A 45 -4.21 0.26 11.13
CA GLY A 45 -4.92 -0.44 12.21
C GLY A 45 -5.61 -1.74 11.78
N HIS A 46 -5.68 -2.03 10.47
CA HIS A 46 -6.21 -3.30 9.98
C HIS A 46 -5.31 -4.47 10.45
N PRO A 47 -5.86 -5.46 11.17
CA PRO A 47 -5.03 -6.44 11.86
C PRO A 47 -4.70 -7.68 11.05
N SER A 48 -5.23 -7.82 9.83
CA SER A 48 -5.19 -9.05 9.03
C SER A 48 -4.76 -8.78 7.58
N ASP A 49 -4.83 -9.82 6.74
CA ASP A 49 -4.45 -9.81 5.33
C ASP A 49 -5.04 -8.62 4.57
N ALA A 50 -4.17 -7.84 3.94
CA ALA A 50 -4.54 -6.71 3.10
C ALA A 50 -3.39 -6.23 2.21
N VAL A 51 -3.77 -5.50 1.16
CA VAL A 51 -2.86 -4.69 0.34
C VAL A 51 -3.11 -3.22 0.67
N LEU A 52 -2.05 -2.47 0.93
CA LEU A 52 -2.11 -1.03 1.14
C LEU A 52 -1.30 -0.31 0.07
N VAL A 53 -1.91 0.66 -0.58
CA VAL A 53 -1.21 1.67 -1.40
C VAL A 53 -1.30 3.01 -0.68
N LEU A 54 -0.14 3.60 -0.35
CA LEU A 54 -0.05 4.95 0.22
C LEU A 54 0.61 5.89 -0.77
N ALA A 55 -0.14 6.85 -1.27
CA ALA A 55 0.38 7.88 -2.16
C ALA A 55 1.11 8.98 -1.39
N ALA A 56 2.08 9.61 -2.05
CA ALA A 56 2.87 10.70 -1.47
C ALA A 56 2.02 11.93 -1.11
N ASP A 57 0.85 12.14 -1.73
CA ASP A 57 -0.06 13.23 -1.37
C ASP A 57 -0.87 12.96 -0.09
N GLY A 58 -0.80 11.75 0.46
CA GLY A 58 -1.53 11.34 1.66
C GLY A 58 -2.66 10.35 1.42
N LYS A 59 -3.07 10.11 0.17
CA LYS A 59 -4.17 9.18 -0.13
C LYS A 59 -3.77 7.75 0.24
N ALA A 60 -4.46 7.15 1.21
CA ALA A 60 -4.31 5.73 1.55
C ALA A 60 -5.49 4.93 0.99
N MET A 61 -5.17 3.94 0.16
CA MET A 61 -6.14 2.99 -0.39
C MET A 61 -5.82 1.60 0.15
N LEU A 62 -6.72 1.04 0.95
CA LEU A 62 -6.58 -0.25 1.59
C LEU A 62 -7.49 -1.27 0.89
N SER A 63 -6.94 -2.43 0.57
CA SER A 63 -7.71 -3.57 0.09
C SER A 63 -7.63 -4.74 1.07
N PRO A 64 -8.60 -4.85 2.00
CA PRO A 64 -8.60 -5.90 3.00
C PRO A 64 -9.23 -7.20 2.49
N TRP A 65 -8.75 -8.32 3.01
CA TRP A 65 -9.42 -9.62 2.86
C TRP A 65 -10.77 -9.65 3.59
N ASP A 66 -10.80 -9.15 4.82
CA ASP A 66 -12.00 -9.08 5.67
C ASP A 66 -12.54 -7.64 5.73
N GLU A 67 -13.62 -7.41 4.99
CA GLU A 67 -14.29 -6.12 4.87
C GLU A 67 -14.97 -5.69 6.17
N ASN A 68 -15.52 -6.65 6.93
CA ASN A 68 -16.23 -6.36 8.17
C ASN A 68 -15.23 -5.94 9.24
N LEU A 69 -14.12 -6.67 9.35
CA LEU A 69 -13.04 -6.32 10.27
C LEU A 69 -12.42 -4.97 9.92
N ALA A 70 -12.24 -4.69 8.63
CA ALA A 70 -11.77 -3.39 8.18
C ALA A 70 -12.74 -2.25 8.52
N ALA A 71 -14.06 -2.46 8.39
CA ALA A 71 -15.05 -1.46 8.77
C ALA A 71 -15.00 -1.09 10.26
N GLU A 72 -14.60 -2.03 11.13
CA GLU A 72 -14.47 -1.79 12.56
C GLU A 72 -13.12 -1.18 12.97
N ARG A 73 -12.02 -1.55 12.28
CA ARG A 73 -10.65 -1.33 12.77
C ARG A 73 -9.76 -0.50 11.85
N ALA A 74 -10.06 -0.44 10.55
CA ALA A 74 -9.17 0.17 9.58
C ALA A 74 -9.38 1.68 9.44
N HIS A 75 -8.27 2.37 9.20
CA HIS A 75 -8.16 3.81 9.05
C HIS A 75 -7.43 4.12 7.74
N ALA A 76 -8.20 4.26 6.67
CA ALA A 76 -7.74 4.60 5.32
C ALA A 76 -8.77 5.49 4.63
N ASP A 77 -8.36 6.23 3.60
CA ASP A 77 -9.26 7.15 2.89
C ASP A 77 -10.20 6.39 1.94
N GLU A 78 -9.74 5.25 1.43
CA GLU A 78 -10.51 4.36 0.56
C GLU A 78 -10.29 2.90 0.97
N ILE A 79 -11.39 2.15 1.14
CA ILE A 79 -11.36 0.72 1.49
C ILE A 79 -12.07 -0.05 0.37
N ILE A 80 -11.33 -0.91 -0.33
CA ILE A 80 -11.84 -1.67 -1.48
C ILE A 80 -11.68 -3.17 -1.24
N PRO A 81 -12.74 -3.97 -1.23
CA PRO A 81 -12.65 -5.40 -0.94
C PRO A 81 -11.67 -6.16 -1.83
N TYR A 82 -10.83 -7.00 -1.25
CA TYR A 82 -9.83 -7.77 -1.98
C TYR A 82 -10.45 -8.75 -3.00
N THR A 83 -11.71 -9.14 -2.78
CA THR A 83 -12.52 -9.94 -3.71
C THR A 83 -12.74 -9.24 -5.06
N LYS A 84 -12.75 -7.90 -5.10
CA LYS A 84 -12.84 -7.14 -6.37
C LYS A 84 -11.60 -7.29 -7.25
N PHE A 85 -10.49 -7.74 -6.68
CA PHE A 85 -9.22 -7.96 -7.37
C PHE A 85 -8.90 -9.43 -7.57
N GLN A 86 -9.94 -10.28 -7.64
CA GLN A 86 -9.80 -11.73 -7.84
C GLN A 86 -8.89 -12.39 -6.79
N ARG A 87 -8.78 -11.79 -5.60
CA ARG A 87 -7.88 -12.22 -4.53
C ARG A 87 -6.41 -12.26 -4.95
N SER A 88 -5.99 -11.37 -5.84
CA SER A 88 -4.62 -11.24 -6.31
C SER A 88 -4.01 -9.92 -5.87
N ALA A 89 -2.92 -9.99 -5.10
CA ALA A 89 -2.21 -8.81 -4.62
C ALA A 89 -1.64 -8.01 -5.79
N THR A 90 -1.16 -8.69 -6.83
CA THR A 90 -0.66 -8.04 -8.05
C THR A 90 -1.76 -7.26 -8.77
N ILE A 91 -2.97 -7.83 -8.92
CA ILE A 91 -4.12 -7.13 -9.54
C ILE A 91 -4.57 -5.96 -8.65
N ALA A 92 -4.63 -6.17 -7.33
CA ALA A 92 -5.00 -5.11 -6.39
C ALA A 92 -4.05 -3.92 -6.50
N VAL A 93 -2.74 -4.15 -6.42
CA VAL A 93 -1.73 -3.09 -6.54
C VAL A 93 -1.85 -2.35 -7.89
N GLN A 94 -2.02 -3.09 -8.98
CA GLN A 94 -2.18 -2.51 -10.31
C GLN A 94 -3.40 -1.59 -10.40
N GLU A 95 -4.57 -2.07 -10.01
CA GLU A 95 -5.81 -1.30 -10.12
C GLU A 95 -5.85 -0.14 -9.12
N LEU A 96 -5.30 -0.29 -7.91
CA LEU A 96 -5.18 0.81 -6.94
C LEU A 96 -4.26 1.92 -7.44
N LEU A 97 -3.08 1.59 -7.97
CA LEU A 97 -2.16 2.60 -8.54
C LEU A 97 -2.73 3.27 -9.79
N LYS A 98 -3.47 2.52 -10.61
CA LYS A 98 -4.19 3.05 -11.77
C LYS A 98 -5.31 3.99 -11.36
N ALA A 99 -6.10 3.63 -10.33
CA ALA A 99 -7.16 4.47 -9.79
C ALA A 99 -6.61 5.76 -9.14
N TYR A 100 -5.40 5.70 -8.58
CA TYR A 100 -4.71 6.89 -8.09
C TYR A 100 -4.30 7.85 -9.21
N GLY A 101 -3.82 7.34 -10.36
CA GLY A 101 -3.50 8.15 -11.53
C GLY A 101 -2.08 8.73 -11.52
N GLY A 102 -1.06 7.88 -11.37
CA GLY A 102 0.33 8.29 -11.53
C GLY A 102 0.69 8.69 -12.97
N THR A 103 1.71 9.54 -13.13
CA THR A 103 2.28 9.88 -14.45
C THR A 103 3.18 8.76 -14.97
N ALA A 104 3.35 8.67 -16.30
CA ALA A 104 4.35 7.75 -16.88
C ALA A 104 5.74 8.03 -16.28
N GLY A 105 6.44 6.98 -15.85
CA GLY A 105 7.72 7.05 -15.16
C GLY A 105 7.61 7.31 -13.65
N ALA A 106 6.41 7.36 -13.08
CA ALA A 106 6.22 7.51 -11.63
C ALA A 106 6.88 6.38 -10.85
N ARG A 107 7.50 6.73 -9.72
CA ARG A 107 8.22 5.77 -8.87
C ARG A 107 7.28 5.18 -7.83
N VAL A 108 7.36 3.86 -7.65
CA VAL A 108 6.64 3.14 -6.62
C VAL A 108 7.61 2.35 -5.75
N ALA A 109 7.58 2.60 -4.45
CA ALA A 109 8.44 1.93 -3.49
C ALA A 109 7.78 0.65 -2.95
N LEU A 110 8.59 -0.40 -2.89
CA LEU A 110 8.28 -1.68 -2.28
C LEU A 110 9.19 -1.85 -1.04
N PRO A 111 8.70 -2.51 0.03
CA PRO A 111 9.50 -2.84 1.19
C PRO A 111 10.69 -3.72 0.83
N PRO A 112 11.86 -3.58 1.50
CA PRO A 112 13.03 -4.42 1.26
C PRO A 112 12.77 -5.91 1.52
N ALA A 113 11.77 -6.23 2.35
CA ALA A 113 11.34 -7.61 2.60
C ALA A 113 10.60 -8.23 1.40
N THR A 114 10.24 -7.46 0.37
CA THR A 114 9.57 -7.98 -0.84
C THR A 114 10.47 -9.00 -1.52
N THR A 115 10.00 -10.25 -1.65
CA THR A 115 10.78 -11.30 -2.30
C THR A 115 11.05 -10.97 -3.77
N TYR A 116 12.16 -11.46 -4.31
CA TYR A 116 12.52 -11.22 -5.72
C TYR A 116 11.41 -11.65 -6.70
N ILE A 117 10.77 -12.80 -6.46
CA ILE A 117 9.66 -13.28 -7.29
C ILE A 117 8.48 -12.29 -7.25
N GLN A 118 8.17 -11.78 -6.06
CA GLN A 118 7.07 -10.83 -5.91
C GLN A 118 7.40 -9.46 -6.55
N TYR A 119 8.64 -9.01 -6.42
CA TYR A 119 9.16 -7.83 -7.11
C TYR A 119 9.02 -7.94 -8.63
N GLU A 120 9.43 -9.07 -9.22
CA GLU A 120 9.30 -9.32 -10.66
C GLU A 120 7.83 -9.30 -11.12
N LYS A 121 6.91 -9.89 -10.33
CA LYS A 121 5.47 -9.83 -10.60
C LYS A 121 4.94 -8.40 -10.61
N TYR A 122 5.31 -7.57 -9.63
CA TYR A 122 4.90 -6.17 -9.60
C TYR A 122 5.48 -5.36 -10.75
N ARG A 123 6.77 -5.54 -11.06
CA ARG A 123 7.43 -4.85 -12.17
C ARG A 123 6.76 -5.17 -13.51
N ALA A 124 6.37 -6.43 -13.73
CA ALA A 124 5.65 -6.84 -14.94
C ALA A 124 4.22 -6.29 -15.00
N ALA A 125 3.53 -6.19 -13.86
CA ALA A 125 2.13 -5.76 -13.79
C ALA A 125 1.93 -4.23 -13.81
N LEU A 126 2.99 -3.45 -13.61
CA LEU A 126 2.94 -1.99 -13.52
C LEU A 126 3.68 -1.32 -14.69
N PRO A 127 3.26 -1.54 -15.96
CA PRO A 127 3.90 -0.89 -17.09
C PRO A 127 3.78 0.63 -16.96
N GLY A 128 4.90 1.32 -17.13
CA GLY A 128 4.98 2.78 -16.96
C GLY A 128 5.26 3.25 -15.54
N TRP A 129 5.35 2.35 -14.56
CA TRP A 129 5.87 2.66 -13.23
C TRP A 129 7.32 2.18 -13.09
N GLN A 130 8.10 2.93 -12.32
CA GLN A 130 9.44 2.52 -11.89
C GLN A 130 9.33 1.93 -10.49
N ALA A 131 9.14 0.61 -10.41
CA ALA A 131 9.14 -0.10 -9.14
C ALA A 131 10.57 -0.15 -8.56
N GLU A 132 10.72 0.21 -7.29
CA GLU A 132 11.98 0.12 -6.58
C GLU A 132 11.84 -0.70 -5.29
N CYS A 133 12.82 -1.55 -5.03
CA CYS A 133 12.96 -2.35 -3.82
C CYS A 133 14.43 -2.25 -3.40
N LYS A 134 14.73 -1.50 -2.33
CA LYS A 134 16.09 -1.18 -1.86
C LYS A 134 16.12 -1.30 -0.33
N GLU A 135 17.30 -1.53 0.23
CA GLU A 135 17.48 -1.69 1.69
C GLU A 135 16.99 -0.48 2.50
N ASP A 136 17.16 0.72 1.97
CA ASP A 136 16.81 2.00 2.57
C ASP A 136 15.45 2.55 2.10
N SER A 137 14.62 1.68 1.52
CA SER A 137 13.26 1.97 1.07
C SER A 137 12.25 2.02 2.24
N VAL A 138 10.97 1.99 1.89
CA VAL A 138 9.79 2.06 2.76
C VAL A 138 9.59 0.87 3.68
#